data_AF-I2GWR1-F1
#
_entry.id   AF-I2GWR1-F1
#
_cell.length_a   1.000
_cell.length_b   1.000
_cell.length_c   1.000
_cell.angle_alpha   90.00
_cell.angle_beta   90.00
_cell.angle_gamma   90.00
#
_symmetry.space_group_name_H-M   'P 1'
#
loop_
_entity.id
_entity.type
_entity.pdbx_description
1 polymer ?
#
loop_
_entity_poly.entity_id
_entity_poly.type
_entity_poly.pdbx_seq_one_letter_code
_entity_poly.pdbx_strand_id
1 'polypeptide(L)'
;MKSNIIKQFLFLLLLPSKLWAAIHPIDVVGKYFVDSITKERFYIKGVDYQPGGSSEELSKSDPLSDPEKCARDIVLFQELGINTIRIYSINPDLDHDKCMTMLAAAGIYLLLDVNSPVQGQHLNRYEPWSTYTMSYVQHIFKVVEKFSYYNNTLGFFAGNEVVNDMKSAQFSPKYIKVIIGDLKKYIEKHSPRSIPVGYSAADDLNYRASLASYLECAEEKGDTYNSVDFYGVNSYQWCGTQTMESSGYDKLIRTYSSYTKPIIFSEFGCNQVLPRQFDEVKALFSKPMTPTFSGGLVYEFTQESNNYGLVSLDSEGNAHILGDFEKLKNTYKEIPPLRSKEMSKFIVADETLNVTSKQAFFNKHQLPICKNRYDNLNIEGTAIRSVASPIIFKGNHGLRGYYVTLEDKDLQCEYEIYDINGKARSKESKRIKVVNDLKSEKQETIVRSSGVEAASLENSSPKRNFGSQILRLGMLCMLIFFSMMFLT
;
A
#
# COMPACT_ATOMS: atom_id res chain seq x y z
N MET A 1 11.89 70.78 -8.82
CA MET A 1 10.67 69.97 -9.01
C MET A 1 10.95 68.56 -8.52
N LYS A 2 9.95 68.02 -7.81
CA LYS A 2 9.92 66.79 -7.01
C LYS A 2 10.40 65.54 -7.77
N SER A 3 11.12 64.64 -7.09
CA SER A 3 10.68 63.24 -6.99
C SER A 3 11.48 62.50 -5.90
N ASN A 4 10.79 62.20 -4.80
CA ASN A 4 11.22 61.27 -3.76
C ASN A 4 11.09 59.84 -4.31
N ILE A 5 12.19 59.10 -4.42
CA ILE A 5 12.13 57.65 -4.60
C ILE A 5 12.37 57.00 -3.25
N ILE A 6 11.27 56.53 -2.68
CA ILE A 6 11.17 55.73 -1.47
C ILE A 6 11.97 54.44 -1.70
N LYS A 7 13.05 54.23 -0.94
CA LYS A 7 13.71 52.92 -0.82
C LYS A 7 12.79 51.99 -0.03
N GLN A 8 11.94 51.23 -0.72
CA GLN A 8 11.30 50.05 -0.12
C GLN A 8 12.36 48.95 0.02
N PHE A 9 12.82 48.72 1.24
CA PHE A 9 13.47 47.48 1.61
C PHE A 9 12.42 46.36 1.52
N LEU A 10 12.45 45.58 0.44
CA LEU A 10 11.73 44.32 0.36
C LEU A 10 12.50 43.32 1.24
N PHE A 11 12.16 43.29 2.53
CA PHE A 11 12.60 42.23 3.42
C PHE A 11 11.87 40.96 2.97
N LEU A 12 12.52 40.16 2.13
CA LEU A 12 12.04 38.82 1.79
C LEU A 12 12.13 38.01 3.09
N LEU A 13 11.01 37.93 3.81
CA LEU A 13 10.82 36.98 4.90
C LEU A 13 10.94 35.58 4.28
N LEU A 14 12.15 35.04 4.28
CA LEU A 14 12.40 33.61 4.20
C LEU A 14 11.76 32.99 5.44
N LEU A 15 10.44 32.77 5.36
CA LEU A 15 9.76 31.84 6.25
C LEU A 15 10.51 30.52 6.11
N PRO A 16 11.08 29.95 7.19
CA PRO A 16 11.57 28.59 7.13
C PRO A 16 10.36 27.75 6.77
N SER A 17 10.34 27.20 5.54
CA SER A 17 9.43 26.13 5.19
C SER A 17 9.75 25.01 6.16
N LYS A 18 8.94 24.89 7.22
CA LYS A 18 8.92 23.70 8.06
C LYS A 18 8.60 22.56 7.09
N LEU A 19 9.61 21.79 6.69
CA LEU A 19 9.39 20.57 5.95
C LEU A 19 8.45 19.73 6.84
N TRP A 20 7.26 19.43 6.32
CA TRP A 20 6.35 18.47 6.92
C TRP A 20 7.10 17.15 7.09
N ALA A 21 7.12 16.61 8.31
CA ALA A 21 7.77 15.34 8.60
C ALA A 21 6.72 14.24 8.88
N ALA A 22 5.67 14.19 8.06
CA ALA A 22 4.82 13.02 7.98
C ALA A 22 5.44 12.02 6.99
N ILE A 23 5.38 10.73 7.29
CA ILE A 23 5.75 9.69 6.32
C ILE A 23 4.84 9.81 5.09
N HIS A 24 5.43 9.96 3.90
CA HIS A 24 4.66 10.15 2.68
C HIS A 24 4.06 8.82 2.22
N PRO A 25 2.82 8.80 1.70
CA PRO A 25 2.31 7.65 0.97
C PRO A 25 3.21 7.28 -0.23
N ILE A 26 3.22 6.00 -0.59
CA ILE A 26 3.86 5.49 -1.81
C ILE A 26 2.79 5.27 -2.87
N ASP A 27 2.97 5.90 -4.03
CA ASP A 27 2.11 5.78 -5.21
C ASP A 27 2.69 4.78 -6.22
N VAL A 28 1.88 4.42 -7.22
CA VAL A 28 2.30 3.66 -8.40
C VAL A 28 2.27 4.57 -9.62
N VAL A 29 3.40 4.66 -10.34
CA VAL A 29 3.52 5.37 -11.61
C VAL A 29 4.16 4.44 -12.64
N GLY A 30 3.39 4.04 -13.65
CA GLY A 30 3.80 3.01 -14.60
C GLY A 30 4.21 1.73 -13.88
N LYS A 31 5.42 1.24 -14.16
CA LYS A 31 5.97 0.03 -13.55
C LYS A 31 6.75 0.25 -12.25
N TYR A 32 6.63 1.42 -11.62
CA TYR A 32 7.44 1.78 -10.45
C TYR A 32 6.59 2.24 -9.27
N PHE A 33 7.04 1.89 -8.07
CA PHE A 33 6.62 2.57 -6.85
C PHE A 33 7.38 3.90 -6.73
N VAL A 34 6.68 4.95 -6.30
CA VAL A 34 7.26 6.29 -6.13
C VAL A 34 6.74 6.93 -4.85
N ASP A 35 7.59 7.67 -4.16
CA ASP A 35 7.15 8.54 -3.07
C ASP A 35 6.21 9.62 -3.62
N SER A 36 5.02 9.74 -3.03
CA SER A 36 3.95 10.63 -3.52
C SER A 36 4.32 12.12 -3.51
N ILE A 37 5.30 12.54 -2.71
CA ILE A 37 5.70 13.94 -2.57
C ILE A 37 7.01 14.22 -3.28
N THR A 38 8.05 13.43 -3.00
CA THR A 38 9.39 13.63 -3.57
C THR A 38 9.48 13.15 -5.02
N LYS A 39 8.55 12.27 -5.43
CA LYS A 39 8.53 11.59 -6.74
C LYS A 39 9.78 10.73 -6.98
N GLU A 40 10.56 10.46 -5.95
CA GLU A 40 11.68 9.52 -6.04
C GLU A 40 11.17 8.09 -6.10
N ARG A 41 11.88 7.26 -6.86
CA ARG A 41 11.55 5.83 -6.97
C ARG A 41 11.74 5.16 -5.61
N PHE A 42 10.71 4.45 -5.17
CA PHE A 42 10.72 3.66 -3.96
C PHE A 42 11.06 2.20 -4.29
N TYR A 43 12.05 1.63 -3.60
CA TYR A 43 12.39 0.22 -3.68
C TYR A 43 12.07 -0.46 -2.36
N ILE A 44 11.37 -1.58 -2.43
CA ILE A 44 11.04 -2.39 -1.26
C ILE A 44 12.29 -3.16 -0.85
N LYS A 45 12.76 -2.89 0.36
CA LYS A 45 13.81 -3.63 1.04
C LYS A 45 13.19 -4.13 2.33
N GLY A 46 12.67 -5.35 2.32
CA GLY A 46 11.79 -5.81 3.38
C GLY A 46 12.05 -7.20 3.91
N VAL A 47 11.20 -7.58 4.85
CA VAL A 47 11.12 -8.90 5.49
C VAL A 47 9.64 -9.22 5.71
N ASP A 48 9.28 -10.49 5.57
CA ASP A 48 7.95 -10.98 5.94
C ASP A 48 7.87 -11.17 7.46
N TYR A 49 6.84 -10.60 8.09
CA TYR A 49 6.70 -10.47 9.53
C TYR A 49 5.35 -11.01 10.00
N GLN A 50 5.34 -12.27 10.44
CA GLN A 50 4.16 -12.90 11.05
C GLN A 50 4.60 -13.86 12.16
N PRO A 51 4.99 -13.35 13.34
CA PRO A 51 5.24 -14.18 14.51
C PRO A 51 4.11 -15.21 14.74
N GLY A 52 4.47 -16.48 14.94
CA GLY A 52 3.53 -17.60 15.08
C GLY A 52 3.04 -18.19 13.75
N GLY A 53 3.47 -17.62 12.63
CA GLY A 53 3.25 -18.12 11.27
C GLY A 53 1.94 -17.65 10.63
N SER A 54 1.85 -17.78 9.30
CA SER A 54 0.72 -17.31 8.48
C SER A 54 -0.62 -18.01 8.77
N SER A 55 -0.62 -19.08 9.57
CA SER A 55 -1.79 -19.89 9.91
C SER A 55 -2.29 -19.67 11.35
N GLU A 56 -1.68 -18.77 12.12
CA GLU A 56 -2.06 -18.55 13.52
C GLU A 56 -3.47 -17.93 13.65
N GLU A 57 -4.21 -18.35 14.68
CA GLU A 57 -5.52 -17.80 14.99
C GLU A 57 -5.38 -16.43 15.69
N LEU A 58 -5.76 -15.36 15.01
CA LEU A 58 -5.54 -13.98 15.46
C LEU A 58 -6.66 -13.39 16.34
N SER A 59 -7.45 -14.23 17.01
CA SER A 59 -8.67 -13.77 17.69
C SER A 59 -8.41 -12.79 18.84
N LYS A 60 -7.25 -12.87 19.50
CA LYS A 60 -6.90 -12.04 20.67
C LYS A 60 -5.62 -11.23 20.54
N SER A 61 -4.78 -11.55 19.58
CA SER A 61 -3.50 -10.88 19.32
C SER A 61 -3.15 -11.09 17.85
N ASP A 62 -2.46 -10.12 17.29
CA ASP A 62 -1.82 -10.16 15.99
C ASP A 62 -0.47 -9.42 16.04
N PRO A 63 0.35 -9.46 14.96
CA PRO A 63 1.68 -8.87 14.96
C PRO A 63 1.75 -7.36 15.24
N LEU A 64 0.63 -6.62 15.12
CA LEU A 64 0.59 -5.17 15.31
C LEU A 64 -0.30 -4.72 16.48
N SER A 65 -0.83 -5.67 17.26
CA SER A 65 -1.76 -5.38 18.36
C SER A 65 -1.08 -5.15 19.72
N ASP A 66 0.21 -5.50 19.84
CA ASP A 66 0.98 -5.42 21.08
C ASP A 66 2.12 -4.39 20.93
N PRO A 67 1.97 -3.17 21.47
CA PRO A 67 2.96 -2.11 21.32
C PRO A 67 4.37 -2.47 21.81
N GLU A 68 4.49 -3.26 22.88
CA GLU A 68 5.80 -3.59 23.45
C GLU A 68 6.56 -4.57 22.54
N LYS A 69 5.85 -5.57 21.98
CA LYS A 69 6.43 -6.48 20.98
C LYS A 69 6.78 -5.74 19.69
N CYS A 70 5.92 -4.83 19.24
CA CYS A 70 6.22 -3.97 18.08
C CYS A 70 7.48 -3.15 18.32
N ALA A 71 7.65 -2.53 19.49
CA ALA A 71 8.83 -1.74 19.79
C ALA A 71 10.12 -2.57 19.73
N ARG A 72 10.10 -3.81 20.26
CA ARG A 72 11.21 -4.78 20.16
C ARG A 72 11.57 -5.07 18.70
N ASP A 73 10.58 -5.39 17.88
CA ASP A 73 10.82 -5.85 16.51
C ASP A 73 11.21 -4.68 15.58
N ILE A 74 10.66 -3.48 15.79
CA ILE A 74 11.02 -2.26 15.04
C ILE A 74 12.49 -1.89 15.25
N VAL A 75 13.03 -2.05 16.47
CA VAL A 75 14.47 -1.85 16.71
C VAL A 75 15.30 -2.77 15.81
N LEU A 76 14.90 -4.02 15.68
CA LEU A 76 15.58 -5.02 14.86
C LEU A 76 15.39 -4.75 13.35
N PHE A 77 14.22 -4.28 12.92
CA PHE A 77 13.98 -3.85 11.55
C PHE A 77 14.89 -2.68 11.16
N GLN A 78 15.03 -1.68 12.02
CA GLN A 78 15.92 -0.55 11.78
C GLN A 78 17.39 -0.97 11.74
N GLU A 79 17.77 -1.97 12.54
CA GLU A 79 19.12 -2.52 12.48
C GLU A 79 19.40 -3.29 11.18
N LEU A 80 18.45 -4.07 10.67
CA LEU A 80 18.54 -4.67 9.33
C LEU A 80 18.58 -3.57 8.24
N GLY A 81 18.06 -2.39 8.56
CA GLY A 81 17.93 -1.25 7.65
C GLY A 81 16.85 -1.49 6.60
N ILE A 82 15.81 -2.24 6.93
CA ILE A 82 14.65 -2.47 6.05
C ILE A 82 13.70 -1.26 6.11
N ASN A 83 12.90 -1.10 5.06
CA ASN A 83 11.90 -0.03 4.94
C ASN A 83 10.47 -0.55 4.79
N THR A 84 10.28 -1.87 4.67
CA THR A 84 8.97 -2.47 4.43
C THR A 84 8.86 -3.79 5.17
N ILE A 85 7.71 -4.05 5.79
CA ILE A 85 7.33 -5.38 6.28
C ILE A 85 6.10 -5.85 5.52
N ARG A 86 5.94 -7.17 5.38
CA ARG A 86 4.69 -7.78 4.92
C ARG A 86 4.07 -8.59 6.04
N ILE A 87 2.76 -8.47 6.19
CA ILE A 87 1.97 -9.24 7.16
C ILE A 87 0.89 -10.00 6.39
N TYR A 88 0.78 -11.31 6.67
CA TYR A 88 -0.11 -12.22 5.96
C TYR A 88 -1.53 -12.25 6.50
N SER A 89 -1.71 -11.90 7.76
CA SER A 89 -3.00 -11.92 8.43
C SER A 89 -3.00 -10.96 9.62
N ILE A 90 -4.12 -10.26 9.80
CA ILE A 90 -4.35 -9.32 10.89
C ILE A 90 -5.79 -9.46 11.40
N ASN A 91 -6.04 -9.10 12.65
CA ASN A 91 -7.41 -9.00 13.15
C ASN A 91 -7.83 -7.53 13.17
N PRO A 92 -8.69 -7.07 12.23
CA PRO A 92 -9.05 -5.65 12.11
C PRO A 92 -9.95 -5.14 13.25
N ASP A 93 -10.34 -5.99 14.21
CA ASP A 93 -11.03 -5.59 15.44
C ASP A 93 -10.09 -5.14 16.57
N LEU A 94 -8.79 -5.40 16.45
CA LEU A 94 -7.80 -5.00 17.44
C LEU A 94 -7.34 -3.55 17.22
N ASP A 95 -6.69 -2.99 18.23
CA ASP A 95 -6.03 -1.69 18.12
C ASP A 95 -4.62 -1.88 17.54
N HIS A 96 -4.28 -1.12 16.51
CA HIS A 96 -2.99 -1.14 15.82
C HIS A 96 -2.30 0.23 15.83
N ASP A 97 -2.94 1.22 16.44
CA ASP A 97 -2.65 2.63 16.22
C ASP A 97 -1.23 2.97 16.72
N LYS A 98 -0.85 2.46 17.90
CA LYS A 98 0.51 2.63 18.45
C LYS A 98 1.58 1.97 17.57
N CYS A 99 1.40 0.70 17.18
CA CYS A 99 2.39 -0.01 16.36
C CYS A 99 2.56 0.64 14.99
N MET A 100 1.46 0.99 14.31
CA MET A 100 1.52 1.68 13.02
C MET A 100 2.16 3.06 13.13
N THR A 101 1.94 3.78 14.23
CA THR A 101 2.63 5.04 14.53
C THR A 101 4.14 4.84 14.72
N MET A 102 4.57 3.81 15.46
CA MET A 102 5.99 3.51 15.63
C MET A 102 6.66 3.08 14.32
N LEU A 103 6.01 2.26 13.51
CA LEU A 103 6.50 1.88 12.17
C LEU A 103 6.68 3.12 11.29
N ALA A 104 5.69 4.00 11.26
CA ALA A 104 5.75 5.25 10.51
C ALA A 104 6.88 6.16 11.01
N ALA A 105 7.01 6.34 12.32
CA ALA A 105 8.08 7.12 12.94
C ALA A 105 9.47 6.53 12.62
N ALA A 106 9.57 5.20 12.50
CA ALA A 106 10.78 4.46 12.15
C ALA A 106 11.09 4.45 10.64
N GLY A 107 10.19 4.95 9.78
CA GLY A 107 10.36 4.95 8.32
C GLY A 107 10.01 3.63 7.65
N ILE A 108 9.17 2.81 8.29
CA ILE A 108 8.82 1.46 7.86
C ILE A 108 7.38 1.43 7.35
N TYR A 109 7.23 0.88 6.16
CA TYR A 109 5.97 0.68 5.46
C TYR A 109 5.42 -0.73 5.67
N LEU A 110 4.11 -0.89 5.47
CA LEU A 110 3.37 -2.14 5.58
C LEU A 110 2.78 -2.54 4.22
N LEU A 111 3.11 -3.74 3.75
CA LEU A 111 2.31 -4.50 2.79
C LEU A 111 1.42 -5.46 3.58
N LEU A 112 0.11 -5.43 3.33
CA LEU A 112 -0.85 -6.20 4.13
C LEU A 112 -1.73 -7.08 3.25
N ASP A 113 -1.72 -8.38 3.49
CA ASP A 113 -2.69 -9.30 2.93
C ASP A 113 -4.05 -9.07 3.60
N VAL A 114 -5.13 -8.95 2.81
CA VAL A 114 -6.48 -8.70 3.35
C VAL A 114 -7.22 -9.98 3.74
N ASN A 115 -6.63 -11.14 3.47
CA ASN A 115 -7.18 -12.44 3.77
C ASN A 115 -6.62 -12.94 5.11
N SER A 116 -7.30 -13.88 5.75
CA SER A 116 -6.82 -14.55 6.96
C SER A 116 -7.07 -16.06 6.90
N PRO A 117 -6.35 -16.89 7.68
CA PRO A 117 -6.59 -18.33 7.73
C PRO A 117 -7.95 -18.69 8.36
N VAL A 118 -8.65 -17.73 8.97
CA VAL A 118 -9.95 -17.95 9.61
C VAL A 118 -11.00 -18.33 8.55
N GLN A 119 -11.87 -19.28 8.91
CA GLN A 119 -12.93 -19.75 8.02
C GLN A 119 -13.82 -18.58 7.55
N GLY A 120 -14.04 -18.48 6.25
CA GLY A 120 -14.85 -17.42 5.64
C GLY A 120 -14.13 -16.07 5.47
N GLN A 121 -12.84 -15.98 5.81
CA GLN A 121 -12.02 -14.78 5.66
C GLN A 121 -10.91 -14.94 4.60
N HIS A 122 -11.00 -15.98 3.77
CA HIS A 122 -10.13 -16.20 2.61
C HIS A 122 -10.92 -16.79 1.44
N LEU A 123 -10.34 -16.68 0.25
CA LEU A 123 -10.84 -17.35 -0.95
C LEU A 123 -10.34 -18.80 -0.99
N ASN A 124 -11.26 -19.77 -1.08
CA ASN A 124 -10.91 -21.15 -1.35
C ASN A 124 -10.44 -21.28 -2.81
N ARG A 125 -9.20 -21.75 -3.00
CA ARG A 125 -8.57 -21.87 -4.32
C ARG A 125 -9.25 -22.84 -5.29
N TYR A 126 -9.96 -23.85 -4.79
CA TYR A 126 -10.60 -24.89 -5.59
C TYR A 126 -12.08 -24.64 -5.80
N GLU A 127 -12.72 -23.96 -4.86
CA GLU A 127 -14.15 -23.65 -4.88
C GLU A 127 -14.39 -22.17 -4.52
N PRO A 128 -13.84 -21.22 -5.29
CA PRO A 128 -13.91 -19.80 -4.95
C PRO A 128 -15.36 -19.27 -4.88
N TRP A 129 -16.30 -19.88 -5.62
CA TRP A 129 -17.73 -19.55 -5.55
C TRP A 129 -18.37 -19.82 -4.19
N SER A 130 -17.81 -20.72 -3.38
CA SER A 130 -18.36 -21.05 -2.06
C SER A 130 -17.89 -20.08 -0.97
N THR A 131 -16.81 -19.33 -1.22
CA THR A 131 -16.14 -18.48 -0.22
C THR A 131 -16.17 -17.01 -0.57
N TYR A 132 -16.30 -16.64 -1.85
CA TYR A 132 -16.59 -15.27 -2.28
C TYR A 132 -18.04 -14.88 -1.91
N THR A 133 -18.21 -14.56 -0.63
CA THR A 133 -19.49 -14.31 0.03
C THR A 133 -19.54 -12.89 0.59
N MET A 134 -20.73 -12.44 1.01
CA MET A 134 -20.87 -11.14 1.68
C MET A 134 -20.00 -11.04 2.93
N SER A 135 -19.92 -12.11 3.73
CA SER A 135 -19.09 -12.16 4.95
C SER A 135 -17.61 -11.99 4.64
N TYR A 136 -17.11 -12.67 3.61
CA TYR A 136 -15.74 -12.53 3.15
C TYR A 136 -15.44 -11.10 2.71
N VAL A 137 -16.31 -10.51 1.89
CA VAL A 137 -16.14 -9.13 1.42
C VAL A 137 -16.19 -8.12 2.59
N GLN A 138 -17.08 -8.33 3.57
CA GLN A 138 -17.11 -7.51 4.77
C GLN A 138 -15.79 -7.55 5.54
N HIS A 139 -15.17 -8.73 5.64
CA HIS A 139 -13.87 -8.86 6.29
C HIS A 139 -12.77 -8.09 5.55
N ILE A 140 -12.56 -8.33 4.25
CA ILE A 140 -11.47 -7.68 3.51
C ILE A 140 -11.63 -6.15 3.48
N PHE A 141 -12.86 -5.64 3.41
CA PHE A 141 -13.13 -4.20 3.49
C PHE A 141 -12.92 -3.64 4.89
N LYS A 142 -13.08 -4.44 5.94
CA LYS A 142 -12.81 -4.02 7.32
C LYS A 142 -11.31 -3.82 7.53
N VAL A 143 -10.49 -4.72 6.98
CA VAL A 143 -9.03 -4.56 6.94
C VAL A 143 -8.66 -3.25 6.23
N VAL A 144 -9.23 -3.00 5.04
CA VAL A 144 -9.01 -1.74 4.32
C VAL A 144 -9.46 -0.51 5.14
N GLU A 145 -10.64 -0.54 5.75
CA GLU A 145 -11.17 0.57 6.55
C GLU A 145 -10.24 0.93 7.71
N LYS A 146 -9.73 -0.08 8.43
CA LYS A 146 -8.80 0.11 9.56
C LYS A 146 -7.44 0.65 9.10
N PHE A 147 -6.85 0.09 8.04
CA PHE A 147 -5.45 0.35 7.67
C PHE A 147 -5.24 1.45 6.63
N SER A 148 -6.30 1.93 5.98
CA SER A 148 -6.17 2.90 4.89
C SER A 148 -5.79 4.32 5.33
N TYR A 149 -5.97 4.64 6.62
CA TYR A 149 -5.69 5.95 7.20
C TYR A 149 -4.23 6.14 7.61
N TYR A 150 -3.43 5.08 7.61
CA TYR A 150 -1.99 5.16 7.84
C TYR A 150 -1.26 5.41 6.52
N ASN A 151 -0.52 6.51 6.40
CA ASN A 151 0.28 6.80 5.21
C ASN A 151 1.34 5.73 4.93
N ASN A 152 1.81 5.03 5.96
CA ASN A 152 2.78 3.94 5.82
C ASN A 152 2.17 2.58 5.46
N THR A 153 0.86 2.45 5.26
CA THR A 153 0.31 1.27 4.58
C THR A 153 0.60 1.41 3.07
N LEU A 154 1.64 0.72 2.59
CA LEU A 154 2.12 0.81 1.21
C LEU A 154 1.09 0.26 0.23
N GLY A 155 0.51 -0.91 0.53
CA GLY A 155 -0.40 -1.59 -0.38
C GLY A 155 -1.06 -2.80 0.25
N PHE A 156 -2.09 -3.29 -0.43
CA PHE A 156 -2.82 -4.49 -0.03
C PHE A 156 -2.60 -5.64 -1.00
N PHE A 157 -2.43 -6.86 -0.50
CA PHE A 157 -2.52 -8.07 -1.33
C PHE A 157 -3.94 -8.64 -1.28
N ALA A 158 -4.58 -8.72 -2.45
CA ALA A 158 -5.91 -9.30 -2.62
C ALA A 158 -5.94 -10.82 -2.43
N GLY A 159 -4.78 -11.48 -2.54
CA GLY A 159 -4.62 -12.90 -2.34
C GLY A 159 -3.15 -13.32 -2.45
N ASN A 160 -2.84 -14.47 -1.86
CA ASN A 160 -1.51 -15.07 -1.84
C ASN A 160 -1.60 -16.51 -2.35
N GLU A 161 -0.90 -16.81 -3.44
CA GLU A 161 -0.77 -18.14 -4.04
C GLU A 161 -2.10 -18.91 -4.19
N VAL A 162 -3.18 -18.19 -4.49
CA VAL A 162 -4.50 -18.79 -4.71
C VAL A 162 -4.45 -19.71 -5.94
N VAL A 163 -3.79 -19.28 -7.01
CA VAL A 163 -3.48 -20.13 -8.16
C VAL A 163 -2.07 -20.69 -7.99
N ASN A 164 -1.98 -22.00 -7.71
CA ASN A 164 -0.70 -22.69 -7.53
C ASN A 164 -0.69 -24.14 -8.03
N ASP A 165 -1.76 -24.58 -8.69
CA ASP A 165 -1.87 -25.89 -9.32
C ASP A 165 -2.89 -25.85 -10.47
N MET A 166 -3.06 -26.98 -11.16
CA MET A 166 -3.96 -27.07 -12.31
C MET A 166 -5.42 -26.82 -11.93
N LYS A 167 -5.85 -27.29 -10.74
CA LYS A 167 -7.24 -27.18 -10.32
C LYS A 167 -7.59 -25.74 -9.95
N SER A 168 -6.72 -25.07 -9.19
CA SER A 168 -6.89 -23.67 -8.83
C SER A 168 -6.81 -22.74 -10.04
N ALA A 169 -5.93 -23.03 -11.00
CA ALA A 169 -5.84 -22.32 -12.28
C ALA A 169 -7.11 -22.43 -13.14
N GLN A 170 -7.95 -23.44 -12.91
CA GLN A 170 -9.22 -23.61 -13.62
C GLN A 170 -10.37 -22.75 -13.06
N PHE A 171 -10.30 -22.37 -11.77
CA PHE A 171 -11.47 -21.80 -11.08
C PHE A 171 -11.22 -20.41 -10.49
N SER A 172 -10.04 -20.15 -9.96
CA SER A 172 -9.75 -18.95 -9.17
C SER A 172 -9.36 -17.67 -9.92
N PRO A 173 -8.75 -17.68 -11.13
CA PRO A 173 -8.25 -16.45 -11.75
C PRO A 173 -9.28 -15.31 -11.85
N LYS A 174 -10.53 -15.63 -12.25
CA LYS A 174 -11.61 -14.64 -12.37
C LYS A 174 -12.02 -14.02 -11.02
N TYR A 175 -12.05 -14.82 -9.96
CA TYR A 175 -12.40 -14.33 -8.61
C TYR A 175 -11.33 -13.40 -8.07
N ILE A 176 -10.05 -13.68 -8.34
CA ILE A 176 -8.95 -12.81 -7.95
C ILE A 176 -9.14 -11.41 -8.55
N LYS A 177 -9.45 -11.32 -9.86
CA LYS A 177 -9.74 -10.03 -10.52
C LYS A 177 -10.91 -9.28 -9.91
N VAL A 178 -12.01 -9.99 -9.61
CA VAL A 178 -13.19 -9.39 -8.99
C VAL A 178 -12.85 -8.81 -7.63
N ILE A 179 -12.09 -9.55 -6.80
CA ILE A 179 -11.66 -9.10 -5.48
C ILE A 179 -10.76 -7.86 -5.58
N ILE A 180 -9.81 -7.85 -6.52
CA ILE A 180 -8.97 -6.67 -6.80
C ILE A 180 -9.85 -5.47 -7.16
N GLY A 181 -10.80 -5.65 -8.08
CA GLY A 181 -11.73 -4.60 -8.49
C GLY A 181 -12.60 -4.09 -7.34
N ASP A 182 -13.12 -4.99 -6.52
CA ASP A 182 -13.92 -4.67 -5.35
C ASP A 182 -13.13 -3.87 -4.30
N LEU A 183 -11.90 -4.31 -3.98
CA LEU A 183 -11.00 -3.60 -3.07
C LEU A 183 -10.69 -2.19 -3.58
N LYS A 184 -10.32 -2.06 -4.86
CA LYS A 184 -9.99 -0.76 -5.46
C LYS A 184 -11.18 0.20 -5.47
N LYS A 185 -12.38 -0.29 -5.83
CA LYS A 185 -13.63 0.49 -5.78
C LYS A 185 -14.00 0.90 -4.35
N TYR A 186 -13.75 0.03 -3.37
CA TYR A 186 -13.96 0.36 -1.97
C TYR A 186 -12.97 1.43 -1.48
N ILE A 187 -11.67 1.27 -1.78
CA ILE A 187 -10.61 2.22 -1.43
C ILE A 187 -10.92 3.59 -2.03
N GLU A 188 -11.21 3.67 -3.32
CA GLU A 188 -11.51 4.94 -3.98
C GLU A 188 -12.67 5.69 -3.31
N LYS A 189 -13.68 4.96 -2.84
CA LYS A 189 -14.87 5.57 -2.26
C LYS A 189 -14.73 5.93 -0.78
N HIS A 190 -13.97 5.16 0.00
CA HIS A 190 -13.97 5.24 1.47
C HIS A 190 -12.62 5.55 2.10
N SER A 191 -11.52 5.45 1.36
CA SER A 191 -10.18 5.80 1.85
C SER A 191 -9.88 7.29 1.64
N PRO A 192 -9.12 7.93 2.56
CA PRO A 192 -8.65 9.30 2.36
C PRO A 192 -7.56 9.42 1.29
N ARG A 193 -7.01 8.30 0.79
CA ARG A 193 -5.91 8.29 -0.17
C ARG A 193 -6.00 7.10 -1.13
N SER A 194 -5.27 7.16 -2.23
CA SER A 194 -5.06 5.99 -3.08
C SER A 194 -4.13 5.00 -2.39
N ILE A 195 -4.45 3.71 -2.50
CA ILE A 195 -3.65 2.62 -1.96
C ILE A 195 -3.62 1.53 -3.03
N PRO A 196 -2.44 1.12 -3.52
CA PRO A 196 -2.36 0.11 -4.56
C PRO A 196 -2.82 -1.26 -4.03
N VAL A 197 -3.54 -2.00 -4.87
CA VAL A 197 -3.96 -3.38 -4.60
C VAL A 197 -3.25 -4.33 -5.57
N GLY A 198 -2.49 -5.26 -5.01
CA GLY A 198 -1.71 -6.25 -5.75
C GLY A 198 -2.14 -7.68 -5.48
N TYR A 199 -1.36 -8.60 -6.01
CA TYR A 199 -1.51 -10.04 -5.81
C TYR A 199 -0.13 -10.69 -5.62
N SER A 200 0.00 -11.62 -4.68
CA SER A 200 1.23 -12.38 -4.45
C SER A 200 1.09 -13.78 -5.05
N ALA A 201 1.98 -14.14 -5.97
CA ALA A 201 1.89 -15.34 -6.78
C ALA A 201 3.01 -16.35 -6.46
N ALA A 202 2.68 -17.64 -6.58
CA ALA A 202 3.67 -18.70 -6.58
C ALA A 202 4.54 -18.62 -7.85
N ASP A 203 5.82 -18.94 -7.74
CA ASP A 203 6.75 -19.00 -8.88
C ASP A 203 6.67 -20.35 -9.64
N ASP A 204 5.45 -20.75 -10.02
CA ASP A 204 5.21 -21.95 -10.82
C ASP A 204 5.38 -21.63 -12.31
N LEU A 205 6.29 -22.36 -12.97
CA LEU A 205 6.62 -22.16 -14.39
C LEU A 205 5.40 -22.32 -15.33
N ASN A 206 4.39 -23.12 -14.94
CA ASN A 206 3.20 -23.36 -15.75
C ASN A 206 2.24 -22.17 -15.76
N TYR A 207 2.20 -21.38 -14.68
CA TYR A 207 1.17 -20.37 -14.47
C TYR A 207 1.72 -18.94 -14.36
N ARG A 208 2.95 -18.74 -13.84
CA ARG A 208 3.46 -17.41 -13.43
C ARG A 208 3.32 -16.32 -14.50
N ALA A 209 3.73 -16.61 -15.74
CA ALA A 209 3.72 -15.64 -16.83
C ALA A 209 2.30 -15.33 -17.31
N SER A 210 1.48 -16.38 -17.48
CA SER A 210 0.08 -16.27 -17.87
C SER A 210 -0.75 -15.54 -16.83
N LEU A 211 -0.54 -15.84 -15.54
CA LEU A 211 -1.28 -15.26 -14.44
C LEU A 211 -0.93 -13.78 -14.26
N ALA A 212 0.36 -13.42 -14.32
CA ALA A 212 0.78 -12.03 -14.30
C ALA A 212 0.15 -11.24 -15.45
N SER A 213 0.26 -11.75 -16.68
CA SER A 213 -0.33 -11.12 -17.88
C SER A 213 -1.84 -10.96 -17.76
N TYR A 214 -2.53 -11.99 -17.23
CA TYR A 214 -3.97 -11.94 -17.03
C TYR A 214 -4.35 -10.93 -15.96
N LEU A 215 -3.68 -10.90 -14.80
CA LEU A 215 -4.02 -9.97 -13.72
C LEU A 215 -3.67 -8.51 -14.04
N GLU A 216 -2.73 -8.25 -14.95
CA GLU A 216 -2.43 -6.90 -15.44
C GLU A 216 -3.47 -6.35 -16.42
N CYS A 217 -4.09 -7.22 -17.22
CA CYS A 217 -4.93 -6.75 -18.30
C CYS A 217 -6.24 -6.13 -17.79
N ALA A 218 -6.73 -5.13 -18.52
CA ALA A 218 -8.08 -4.60 -18.37
C ALA A 218 -9.06 -5.47 -19.18
N GLU A 219 -10.24 -5.76 -18.61
CA GLU A 219 -11.28 -6.53 -19.31
C GLU A 219 -11.90 -5.70 -20.44
N GLU A 220 -12.06 -4.38 -20.22
CA GLU A 220 -12.58 -3.44 -21.20
C GLU A 220 -11.72 -2.17 -21.28
N LYS A 221 -11.75 -1.49 -22.42
CA LYS A 221 -11.02 -0.23 -22.58
C LYS A 221 -11.58 0.83 -21.64
N GLY A 222 -10.74 1.30 -20.72
CA GLY A 222 -11.09 2.37 -19.78
C GLY A 222 -11.55 1.90 -18.40
N ASP A 223 -11.87 0.61 -18.22
CA ASP A 223 -12.06 0.03 -16.88
C ASP A 223 -10.76 -0.62 -16.41
N THR A 224 -10.11 0.02 -15.44
CA THR A 224 -8.83 -0.42 -14.90
C THR A 224 -8.97 -1.02 -13.49
N TYR A 225 -10.18 -1.16 -12.95
CA TYR A 225 -10.36 -1.65 -11.57
C TYR A 225 -9.98 -3.13 -11.45
N ASN A 226 -10.29 -3.94 -12.45
CA ASN A 226 -10.02 -5.39 -12.43
C ASN A 226 -8.56 -5.74 -12.81
N SER A 227 -7.70 -4.73 -13.03
CA SER A 227 -6.25 -4.88 -13.18
C SER A 227 -5.57 -4.69 -11.82
N VAL A 228 -4.55 -5.50 -11.52
CA VAL A 228 -3.66 -5.24 -10.37
C VAL A 228 -2.95 -3.88 -10.51
N ASP A 229 -2.61 -3.29 -9.36
CA ASP A 229 -1.74 -2.13 -9.29
C ASP A 229 -0.26 -2.52 -9.14
N PHE A 230 0.03 -3.70 -8.59
CA PHE A 230 1.37 -4.30 -8.53
C PHE A 230 1.28 -5.83 -8.43
N TYR A 231 2.39 -6.52 -8.67
CA TYR A 231 2.46 -7.98 -8.67
C TYR A 231 3.65 -8.49 -7.84
N GLY A 232 3.38 -9.42 -6.95
CA GLY A 232 4.39 -10.11 -6.14
C GLY A 232 4.67 -11.51 -6.68
N VAL A 233 5.94 -11.91 -6.69
CA VAL A 233 6.36 -13.28 -6.96
C VAL A 233 7.09 -13.84 -5.74
N ASN A 234 6.61 -14.97 -5.22
CA ASN A 234 7.29 -15.72 -4.17
C ASN A 234 8.38 -16.59 -4.82
N SER A 235 9.61 -16.06 -4.91
CA SER A 235 10.68 -16.70 -5.68
C SER A 235 11.82 -17.19 -4.81
N TYR A 236 11.94 -18.51 -4.72
CA TYR A 236 12.99 -19.22 -3.99
C TYR A 236 14.05 -19.84 -4.92
N GLN A 237 14.17 -19.38 -6.17
CA GLN A 237 15.06 -20.01 -7.17
C GLN A 237 16.55 -19.85 -6.86
N TRP A 238 16.93 -18.86 -6.05
CA TRP A 238 18.32 -18.62 -5.66
C TRP A 238 18.62 -19.30 -4.32
N CYS A 239 19.31 -20.43 -4.37
CA CYS A 239 19.75 -21.17 -3.17
C CYS A 239 21.29 -21.24 -3.10
N GLY A 240 21.88 -20.74 -2.02
CA GLY A 240 23.33 -20.68 -1.84
C GLY A 240 24.00 -19.66 -2.77
N THR A 241 25.23 -19.94 -3.20
CA THR A 241 25.94 -19.08 -4.16
C THR A 241 25.50 -19.39 -5.58
N GLN A 242 24.90 -18.41 -6.24
CA GLN A 242 24.41 -18.51 -7.62
C GLN A 242 24.84 -17.30 -8.46
N THR A 243 24.51 -17.35 -9.74
CA THR A 243 24.57 -16.25 -10.71
C THR A 243 23.15 -15.93 -11.18
N MET A 244 22.98 -14.86 -11.98
CA MET A 244 21.68 -14.54 -12.58
C MET A 244 21.15 -15.69 -13.45
N GLU A 245 22.05 -16.37 -14.17
CA GLU A 245 21.73 -17.47 -15.07
C GLU A 245 21.45 -18.77 -14.32
N SER A 246 22.31 -19.11 -13.35
CA SER A 246 22.17 -20.39 -12.61
C SER A 246 20.99 -20.38 -11.63
N SER A 247 20.62 -19.22 -11.10
CA SER A 247 19.38 -19.04 -10.31
C SER A 247 18.11 -18.94 -11.17
N GLY A 248 18.22 -18.67 -12.47
CA GLY A 248 17.06 -18.41 -13.33
C GLY A 248 16.48 -16.99 -13.20
N TYR A 249 17.12 -16.08 -12.45
CA TYR A 249 16.69 -14.69 -12.34
C TYR A 249 16.79 -13.94 -13.69
N ASP A 250 17.72 -14.33 -14.56
CA ASP A 250 17.79 -13.87 -15.95
C ASP A 250 16.52 -14.19 -16.75
N LYS A 251 15.88 -15.34 -16.49
CA LYS A 251 14.60 -15.74 -17.09
C LYS A 251 13.45 -14.96 -16.47
N LEU A 252 13.49 -14.66 -15.18
CA LEU A 252 12.50 -13.79 -14.52
C LEU A 252 12.53 -12.38 -15.12
N ILE A 253 13.71 -11.77 -15.33
CA ILE A 253 13.84 -10.48 -16.01
C ILE A 253 13.18 -10.53 -17.38
N ARG A 254 13.51 -11.54 -18.18
CA ARG A 254 12.98 -11.69 -19.54
C ARG A 254 11.46 -11.80 -19.53
N THR A 255 10.92 -12.63 -18.64
CA THR A 255 9.47 -12.86 -18.47
C THR A 255 8.72 -11.55 -18.18
N TYR A 256 9.29 -10.70 -17.33
CA TYR A 256 8.62 -9.52 -16.80
C TYR A 256 9.07 -8.19 -17.40
N SER A 257 10.02 -8.19 -18.33
CA SER A 257 10.57 -6.97 -18.94
C SER A 257 9.52 -6.05 -19.59
N SER A 258 8.47 -6.64 -20.17
CA SER A 258 7.36 -5.93 -20.82
C SER A 258 6.18 -5.63 -19.89
N TYR A 259 6.23 -6.08 -18.64
CA TYR A 259 5.19 -5.79 -17.65
C TYR A 259 5.16 -4.29 -17.34
N THR A 260 3.95 -3.78 -17.19
CA THR A 260 3.61 -2.36 -17.06
C THR A 260 3.28 -1.94 -15.64
N LYS A 261 3.20 -2.89 -14.69
CA LYS A 261 3.01 -2.64 -13.25
C LYS A 261 4.30 -2.90 -12.46
N PRO A 262 4.45 -2.35 -11.25
CA PRO A 262 5.53 -2.72 -10.35
C PRO A 262 5.50 -4.22 -10.05
N ILE A 263 6.67 -4.85 -10.13
CA ILE A 263 6.88 -6.22 -9.69
C ILE A 263 7.87 -6.25 -8.55
N ILE A 264 7.59 -7.09 -7.55
CA ILE A 264 8.47 -7.35 -6.42
C ILE A 264 8.66 -8.84 -6.21
N PHE A 265 9.73 -9.22 -5.54
CA PHE A 265 9.74 -10.50 -4.84
C PHE A 265 8.96 -10.33 -3.54
N SER A 266 7.73 -10.82 -3.53
CA SER A 266 6.87 -10.77 -2.34
C SER A 266 7.36 -11.71 -1.24
N GLU A 267 8.16 -12.71 -1.60
CA GLU A 267 8.99 -13.56 -0.74
C GLU A 267 10.26 -13.97 -1.51
N PHE A 268 11.40 -14.02 -0.83
CA PHE A 268 12.63 -14.68 -1.29
C PHE A 268 13.51 -15.12 -0.11
N GLY A 269 14.56 -15.89 -0.37
CA GLY A 269 15.54 -16.30 0.65
C GLY A 269 15.56 -17.81 0.91
N CYS A 270 15.79 -18.60 -0.15
CA CYS A 270 15.83 -20.06 -0.10
C CYS A 270 16.72 -20.60 1.02
N ASN A 271 16.19 -21.53 1.83
CA ASN A 271 16.90 -22.14 2.95
C ASN A 271 17.44 -23.56 2.68
N GLN A 272 17.47 -24.01 1.42
CA GLN A 272 18.01 -25.34 1.04
C GLN A 272 19.53 -25.46 1.26
N VAL A 273 20.25 -24.33 1.26
CA VAL A 273 21.68 -24.26 1.59
C VAL A 273 21.85 -23.30 2.76
N LEU A 274 22.37 -23.82 3.87
CA LEU A 274 22.56 -23.07 5.12
C LEU A 274 24.05 -22.93 5.47
N PRO A 275 24.45 -21.84 6.16
CA PRO A 275 23.64 -20.65 6.45
C PRO A 275 23.31 -19.86 5.17
N ARG A 276 22.16 -19.18 5.14
CA ARG A 276 21.75 -18.42 3.95
C ARG A 276 22.73 -17.28 3.72
N GLN A 277 23.22 -17.13 2.49
CA GLN A 277 24.19 -16.09 2.15
C GLN A 277 23.54 -14.77 1.72
N PHE A 278 22.28 -14.80 1.29
CA PHE A 278 21.54 -13.65 0.78
C PHE A 278 22.21 -12.95 -0.41
N ASP A 279 23.01 -13.65 -1.22
CA ASP A 279 23.67 -13.08 -2.40
C ASP A 279 22.63 -12.55 -3.43
N GLU A 280 21.43 -13.13 -3.44
CA GLU A 280 20.28 -12.69 -4.23
C GLU A 280 19.83 -11.25 -3.92
N VAL A 281 20.11 -10.73 -2.72
CA VAL A 281 19.85 -9.33 -2.39
C VAL A 281 20.71 -8.42 -3.27
N LYS A 282 21.99 -8.76 -3.47
CA LYS A 282 22.90 -8.00 -4.34
C LYS A 282 22.41 -8.03 -5.79
N ALA A 283 21.93 -9.19 -6.24
CA ALA A 283 21.32 -9.34 -7.54
C ALA A 283 20.07 -8.46 -7.68
N LEU A 284 19.12 -8.55 -6.76
CA LEU A 284 17.83 -7.84 -6.80
C LEU A 284 17.98 -6.31 -6.89
N PHE A 285 18.98 -5.75 -6.21
CA PHE A 285 19.29 -4.31 -6.23
C PHE A 285 20.36 -3.90 -7.26
N SER A 286 20.74 -4.81 -8.17
CA SER A 286 21.72 -4.53 -9.22
C SER A 286 21.12 -3.82 -10.45
N LYS A 287 21.99 -3.27 -11.31
CA LYS A 287 21.60 -2.62 -12.58
C LYS A 287 20.79 -3.53 -13.52
N PRO A 288 21.06 -4.84 -13.64
CA PRO A 288 20.21 -5.74 -14.43
C PRO A 288 18.78 -5.95 -13.91
N MET A 289 18.59 -5.99 -12.59
CA MET A 289 17.29 -6.33 -11.98
C MET A 289 16.40 -5.12 -11.74
N THR A 290 16.98 -4.02 -11.26
CA THR A 290 16.23 -2.82 -10.85
C THR A 290 15.37 -2.17 -11.96
N PRO A 291 15.64 -2.28 -13.28
CA PRO A 291 14.71 -1.79 -14.30
C PRO A 291 13.37 -2.53 -14.33
N THR A 292 13.35 -3.80 -13.93
CA THR A 292 12.16 -4.68 -13.96
C THR A 292 11.54 -4.84 -12.58
N PHE A 293 12.36 -5.07 -11.55
CA PHE A 293 11.89 -5.33 -10.19
C PHE A 293 12.06 -4.10 -9.29
N SER A 294 11.13 -3.93 -8.36
CA SER A 294 11.10 -2.84 -7.38
C SER A 294 11.51 -3.31 -5.99
N GLY A 295 12.40 -4.31 -5.92
CA GLY A 295 12.90 -4.89 -4.68
C GLY A 295 12.06 -6.09 -4.21
N GLY A 296 12.08 -6.37 -2.91
CA GLY A 296 11.38 -7.52 -2.34
C GLY A 296 11.56 -7.70 -0.83
N LEU A 297 10.97 -8.78 -0.32
CA LEU A 297 10.95 -9.12 1.11
C LEU A 297 11.55 -10.51 1.37
N VAL A 298 12.43 -10.60 2.36
CA VAL A 298 13.00 -11.88 2.82
C VAL A 298 11.99 -12.62 3.68
N TYR A 299 11.76 -13.90 3.36
CA TYR A 299 10.98 -14.82 4.17
C TYR A 299 11.91 -15.56 5.16
N GLU A 300 11.76 -15.45 6.48
CA GLU A 300 10.86 -14.57 7.25
C GLU A 300 11.53 -14.09 8.55
N PHE A 301 10.91 -13.17 9.28
CA PHE A 301 11.52 -12.55 10.47
C PHE A 301 11.67 -13.55 11.63
N THR A 302 10.59 -14.21 12.05
CA THR A 302 10.59 -15.09 13.21
C THR A 302 10.97 -16.51 12.84
N GLN A 303 11.74 -17.16 13.71
CA GLN A 303 12.12 -18.56 13.56
C GLN A 303 10.96 -19.47 13.93
N GLU A 304 10.37 -20.07 12.90
CA GLU A 304 9.35 -21.09 13.02
C GLU A 304 9.90 -22.49 12.68
N SER A 305 9.02 -23.50 12.72
CA SER A 305 9.38 -24.89 12.40
C SER A 305 9.91 -25.11 10.96
N ASN A 306 9.67 -24.17 10.06
CA ASN A 306 10.09 -24.19 8.66
C ASN A 306 11.57 -23.78 8.45
N ASN A 307 12.24 -23.30 9.51
CA ASN A 307 13.64 -22.90 9.50
C ASN A 307 14.01 -21.73 8.57
N TYR A 308 13.17 -20.70 8.53
CA TYR A 308 13.39 -19.48 7.73
C TYR A 308 13.69 -18.23 8.57
N GLY A 309 13.70 -18.31 9.89
CA GLY A 309 13.77 -17.14 10.77
C GLY A 309 15.10 -16.39 10.74
N LEU A 310 15.02 -15.09 11.02
CA LEU A 310 16.16 -14.24 11.33
C LEU A 310 16.35 -14.09 12.85
N VAL A 311 15.27 -14.23 13.62
CA VAL A 311 15.23 -14.03 15.07
C VAL A 311 14.37 -15.13 15.69
N SER A 312 14.82 -15.76 16.77
CA SER A 312 13.95 -16.61 17.59
C SER A 312 13.42 -15.85 18.80
N LEU A 313 12.17 -16.12 19.17
CA LEU A 313 11.54 -15.53 20.35
C LEU A 313 11.44 -16.60 21.44
N ASP A 314 11.82 -16.27 22.67
CA ASP A 314 11.63 -17.17 23.81
C ASP A 314 10.24 -17.02 24.44
N SER A 315 9.94 -17.86 25.43
CA SER A 315 8.63 -17.89 26.10
C SER A 315 8.30 -16.60 26.86
N GLU A 316 9.30 -15.79 27.20
CA GLU A 316 9.13 -14.49 27.85
C GLU A 316 8.95 -13.36 26.82
N GLY A 317 9.15 -13.65 25.54
CA GLY A 317 9.10 -12.67 24.46
C GLY A 317 10.43 -11.95 24.22
N ASN A 318 11.55 -12.41 24.79
CA ASN A 318 12.85 -11.86 24.43
C ASN A 318 13.29 -12.38 23.06
N ALA A 319 14.04 -11.55 22.34
CA ALA A 319 14.52 -11.86 21.00
C ALA A 319 15.96 -12.38 21.02
N HIS A 320 16.24 -13.42 20.26
CA HIS A 320 17.57 -14.01 20.07
C HIS A 320 17.94 -13.92 18.58
N ILE A 321 18.95 -13.13 18.27
CA ILE A 321 19.39 -12.90 16.89
C ILE A 321 20.09 -14.15 16.34
N LEU A 322 19.69 -14.59 15.16
CA LEU A 322 20.28 -15.75 14.48
C LEU A 322 21.34 -15.34 13.45
N GLY A 323 22.12 -16.31 12.97
CA GLY A 323 23.20 -16.08 12.01
C GLY A 323 22.73 -15.44 10.70
N ASP A 324 21.54 -15.82 10.23
CA ASP A 324 20.96 -15.27 9.01
C ASP A 324 20.63 -13.78 9.14
N PHE A 325 20.25 -13.28 10.32
CA PHE A 325 20.05 -11.84 10.56
C PHE A 325 21.34 -11.06 10.35
N GLU A 326 22.45 -11.51 10.94
CA GLU A 326 23.75 -10.85 10.78
C GLU A 326 24.21 -10.87 9.33
N LYS A 327 24.01 -11.99 8.63
CA LYS A 327 24.36 -12.09 7.21
C LYS A 327 23.51 -11.13 6.37
N LEU A 328 22.20 -11.14 6.53
CA LEU A 328 21.29 -10.25 5.81
C LEU A 328 21.60 -8.78 6.07
N LYS A 329 21.79 -8.40 7.34
CA LYS A 329 22.19 -7.06 7.77
C LYS A 329 23.43 -6.58 7.03
N ASN A 330 24.47 -7.43 6.98
CA ASN A 330 25.73 -7.07 6.32
C ASN A 330 25.56 -6.95 4.81
N THR A 331 24.86 -7.90 4.17
CA THR A 331 24.56 -7.81 2.74
C THR A 331 23.79 -6.54 2.39
N TYR A 332 22.81 -6.17 3.20
CA TYR A 332 22.03 -4.95 3.03
C TYR A 332 22.83 -3.65 3.22
N LYS A 333 23.89 -3.66 4.02
CA LYS A 333 24.82 -2.51 4.16
C LYS A 333 25.72 -2.33 2.94
N GLU A 334 25.99 -3.40 2.20
CA GLU A 334 26.80 -3.36 0.97
C GLU A 334 26.02 -2.81 -0.23
N ILE A 335 24.68 -2.77 -0.17
CA ILE A 335 23.86 -2.23 -1.25
C ILE A 335 24.06 -0.70 -1.29
N PRO A 336 24.52 -0.14 -2.43
CA PRO A 336 24.71 1.29 -2.55
C PRO A 336 23.38 2.02 -2.35
N PRO A 337 23.38 3.24 -1.79
CA PRO A 337 22.18 4.05 -1.74
C PRO A 337 21.60 4.18 -3.15
N LEU A 338 20.39 3.66 -3.36
CA LEU A 338 19.69 3.70 -4.64
C LEU A 338 19.17 5.13 -4.87
N ARG A 339 20.08 6.12 -4.96
CA ARG A 339 19.72 7.52 -5.12
C ARG A 339 19.19 7.78 -6.52
N SER A 340 18.11 8.56 -6.55
CA SER A 340 17.43 9.04 -7.74
C SER A 340 18.38 9.54 -8.84
N LYS A 341 19.40 10.37 -8.58
CA LYS A 341 20.14 11.10 -9.66
C LYS A 341 20.79 10.27 -10.77
N GLU A 342 21.27 9.06 -10.51
CA GLU A 342 21.77 8.17 -11.57
C GLU A 342 20.63 7.45 -12.28
N MET A 343 19.49 7.28 -11.60
CA MET A 343 18.29 6.58 -12.05
C MET A 343 17.23 7.48 -12.70
N SER A 344 17.18 8.78 -12.38
CA SER A 344 16.32 9.78 -13.01
C SER A 344 16.67 9.90 -14.48
N LYS A 345 17.93 9.62 -14.86
CA LYS A 345 18.34 9.51 -16.27
C LYS A 345 17.60 8.39 -17.01
N PHE A 346 17.20 7.30 -16.33
CA PHE A 346 16.42 6.23 -16.95
C PHE A 346 14.92 6.54 -17.01
N ILE A 347 14.37 7.23 -15.99
CA ILE A 347 12.99 7.76 -16.04
C ILE A 347 12.87 8.78 -17.18
N VAL A 348 13.82 9.71 -17.28
CA VAL A 348 13.89 10.70 -18.37
C VAL A 348 14.24 10.03 -19.71
N ALA A 349 15.02 8.95 -19.76
CA ALA A 349 15.30 8.22 -21.00
C ALA A 349 14.05 7.53 -21.56
N ASP A 350 13.17 6.99 -20.69
CA ASP A 350 11.90 6.43 -21.12
C ASP A 350 10.90 7.53 -21.55
N GLU A 351 10.95 8.70 -20.92
CA GLU A 351 10.21 9.90 -21.33
C GLU A 351 10.76 10.56 -22.60
N THR A 352 12.06 10.46 -22.89
CA THR A 352 12.69 11.08 -24.08
C THR A 352 12.70 10.18 -25.31
N LEU A 353 12.40 8.89 -25.16
CA LEU A 353 12.02 8.02 -26.28
C LEU A 353 10.54 8.26 -26.65
N ASN A 354 10.35 9.31 -27.48
CA ASN A 354 9.13 9.79 -28.16
C ASN A 354 8.20 10.74 -27.39
N VAL A 355 8.64 11.98 -27.19
CA VAL A 355 7.73 13.12 -26.93
C VAL A 355 7.88 14.19 -28.01
N THR A 356 7.06 14.07 -29.06
CA THR A 356 6.64 15.21 -29.91
C THR A 356 5.13 15.38 -29.99
N SER A 357 4.36 14.79 -29.06
CA SER A 357 2.99 15.24 -28.82
C SER A 357 2.51 14.85 -27.43
N LYS A 358 1.79 15.75 -26.75
CA LYS A 358 1.06 15.44 -25.50
C LYS A 358 0.12 14.23 -25.65
N GLN A 359 -0.28 13.88 -26.87
CA GLN A 359 -1.09 12.70 -27.20
C GLN A 359 -0.32 11.37 -27.00
N ALA A 360 1.00 11.35 -27.17
CA ALA A 360 1.84 10.14 -27.06
C ALA A 360 2.09 9.72 -25.60
N PHE A 361 2.14 10.67 -24.66
CA PHE A 361 2.25 10.38 -23.22
C PHE A 361 1.02 9.61 -22.70
N PHE A 362 -0.18 10.00 -23.17
CA PHE A 362 -1.43 9.30 -22.85
C PHE A 362 -1.64 7.99 -23.63
N ASN A 363 -1.05 7.84 -24.84
CA ASN A 363 -1.21 6.64 -25.66
C ASN A 363 -0.21 5.50 -25.36
N LYS A 364 0.94 5.76 -24.69
CA LYS A 364 1.97 4.74 -24.39
C LYS A 364 1.70 3.96 -23.09
N HIS A 365 0.76 4.42 -22.25
CA HIS A 365 0.37 3.79 -20.97
C HIS A 365 -1.05 3.19 -21.00
N GLN A 366 -1.52 2.77 -22.17
CA GLN A 366 -2.79 2.04 -22.24
C GLN A 366 -2.56 0.62 -21.69
N LEU A 367 -3.23 0.29 -20.58
CA LEU A 367 -3.19 -1.06 -20.02
C LEU A 367 -3.54 -2.09 -21.09
N PRO A 368 -2.85 -3.25 -21.11
CA PRO A 368 -3.14 -4.28 -22.09
C PRO A 368 -4.59 -4.75 -21.91
N ILE A 369 -5.29 -4.99 -23.02
CA ILE A 369 -6.63 -5.59 -22.97
C ILE A 369 -6.49 -7.10 -22.86
N CYS A 370 -7.38 -7.72 -22.08
CA CYS A 370 -7.33 -9.15 -21.86
C CYS A 370 -7.46 -9.93 -23.17
N LYS A 371 -6.57 -10.90 -23.34
CA LYS A 371 -6.67 -11.90 -24.41
C LYS A 371 -7.84 -12.84 -24.10
N ASN A 372 -8.37 -13.48 -25.14
CA ASN A 372 -9.41 -14.49 -25.00
C ASN A 372 -8.89 -15.79 -24.34
N ARG A 373 -7.57 -16.01 -24.36
CA ARG A 373 -6.92 -17.21 -23.81
C ARG A 373 -5.55 -16.88 -23.22
N TYR A 374 -5.18 -17.64 -22.21
CA TYR A 374 -3.87 -17.63 -21.56
C TYR A 374 -3.44 -19.08 -21.33
N ASP A 375 -2.14 -19.35 -21.47
CA ASP A 375 -1.63 -20.71 -21.32
C ASP A 375 -1.87 -21.20 -19.89
N ASN A 376 -2.42 -22.41 -19.77
CA ASN A 376 -2.70 -23.11 -18.51
C ASN A 376 -3.67 -22.40 -17.54
N LEU A 377 -4.40 -21.36 -17.98
CA LEU A 377 -5.42 -20.70 -17.17
C LEU A 377 -6.79 -20.83 -17.81
N ASN A 378 -7.80 -21.19 -17.01
CA ASN A 378 -9.19 -21.11 -17.45
C ASN A 378 -9.78 -19.75 -17.06
N ILE A 379 -10.07 -18.94 -18.07
CA ILE A 379 -10.74 -17.65 -17.92
C ILE A 379 -12.12 -17.63 -18.62
N GLU A 380 -12.56 -18.77 -19.15
CA GLU A 380 -13.83 -18.89 -19.86
C GLU A 380 -15.02 -18.96 -18.88
N GLY A 381 -16.22 -18.62 -19.35
CA GLY A 381 -17.47 -18.67 -18.59
C GLY A 381 -18.03 -17.29 -18.22
N THR A 382 -19.18 -17.27 -17.56
CA THR A 382 -19.92 -16.04 -17.24
C THR A 382 -19.11 -15.10 -16.36
N ALA A 383 -19.25 -13.79 -16.62
CA ALA A 383 -18.73 -12.74 -15.74
C ALA A 383 -19.26 -12.96 -14.31
N ILE A 384 -18.35 -12.94 -13.34
CA ILE A 384 -18.70 -13.13 -11.93
C ILE A 384 -19.32 -11.82 -11.44
N ARG A 385 -20.57 -11.89 -10.96
CA ARG A 385 -21.22 -10.72 -10.38
C ARG A 385 -20.62 -10.44 -9.01
N SER A 386 -20.09 -9.24 -8.82
CA SER A 386 -19.59 -8.79 -7.53
C SER A 386 -20.70 -8.81 -6.48
N VAL A 387 -20.43 -9.46 -5.34
CA VAL A 387 -21.31 -9.42 -4.15
C VAL A 387 -21.02 -8.19 -3.30
N ALA A 388 -19.96 -7.43 -3.60
CA ALA A 388 -19.47 -6.32 -2.80
C ALA A 388 -20.24 -5.02 -2.97
N SER A 389 -20.98 -4.86 -4.08
CA SER A 389 -21.65 -3.61 -4.46
C SER A 389 -22.46 -2.95 -3.33
N PRO A 390 -23.25 -3.69 -2.50
CA PRO A 390 -23.98 -3.08 -1.39
C PRO A 390 -23.07 -2.47 -0.31
N ILE A 391 -21.94 -3.11 0.00
CA ILE A 391 -21.00 -2.62 1.01
C ILE A 391 -20.16 -1.47 0.45
N ILE A 392 -19.72 -1.56 -0.81
CA ILE A 392 -19.07 -0.44 -1.49
C ILE A 392 -19.99 0.78 -1.49
N PHE A 393 -21.29 0.60 -1.70
CA PHE A 393 -22.21 1.74 -1.69
C PHE A 393 -22.35 2.39 -0.31
N LYS A 394 -22.56 1.58 0.74
CA LYS A 394 -22.87 2.04 2.11
C LYS A 394 -21.63 2.40 2.94
N GLY A 395 -20.47 1.82 2.63
CA GLY A 395 -19.32 1.76 3.51
C GLY A 395 -19.42 0.59 4.49
N ASN A 396 -18.27 0.19 5.03
CA ASN A 396 -18.15 -0.76 6.12
C ASN A 396 -17.95 0.04 7.42
N HIS A 397 -18.86 -0.07 8.38
CA HIS A 397 -18.81 0.70 9.63
C HIS A 397 -17.77 0.11 10.63
N GLY A 398 -16.51 0.05 10.21
CA GLY A 398 -15.38 -0.40 11.04
C GLY A 398 -14.65 0.76 11.74
N LEU A 399 -13.86 0.44 12.76
CA LEU A 399 -12.94 1.40 13.37
C LEU A 399 -11.85 1.77 12.36
N ARG A 400 -11.60 3.08 12.21
CA ARG A 400 -10.54 3.62 11.35
C ARG A 400 -9.29 3.79 12.19
N GLY A 401 -8.14 3.46 11.62
CA GLY A 401 -6.86 3.73 12.24
C GLY A 401 -6.53 5.22 12.24
N TYR A 402 -5.67 5.65 13.15
CA TYR A 402 -5.11 7.01 13.17
C TYR A 402 -3.76 6.99 13.88
N TYR A 403 -2.89 7.96 13.55
CA TYR A 403 -1.64 8.11 14.27
C TYR A 403 -1.88 8.69 15.66
N VAL A 404 -1.25 8.11 16.67
CA VAL A 404 -1.32 8.55 18.06
C VAL A 404 -0.09 9.34 18.46
N THR A 405 -0.14 10.04 19.58
CA THR A 405 1.07 10.62 20.17
C THR A 405 1.86 9.52 20.86
N LEU A 406 3.14 9.36 20.50
CA LEU A 406 4.05 8.43 21.17
C LEU A 406 4.69 9.13 22.38
N GLU A 407 4.66 8.45 23.52
CA GLU A 407 5.46 8.79 24.69
C GLU A 407 6.89 8.24 24.53
N ASP A 408 7.85 8.79 25.27
CA ASP A 408 9.25 8.31 25.22
C ASP A 408 9.40 6.82 25.57
N LYS A 409 8.50 6.30 26.40
CA LYS A 409 8.45 4.88 26.77
C LYS A 409 7.99 3.99 25.62
N ASP A 410 7.10 4.47 24.74
CA ASP A 410 6.62 3.69 23.59
C ASP A 410 7.78 3.42 22.60
N LEU A 411 8.76 4.33 22.53
CA LEU A 411 9.94 4.20 21.68
C LEU A 411 11.04 3.29 22.29
N GLN A 412 10.87 2.84 23.53
CA GLN A 412 11.84 2.02 24.23
C GLN A 412 11.39 0.56 24.23
N CYS A 413 12.27 -0.35 23.81
CA CYS A 413 12.03 -1.78 23.97
C CYS A 413 12.39 -2.19 25.41
N GLU A 414 11.43 -2.81 26.09
CA GLU A 414 11.58 -3.36 27.45
C GLU A 414 12.01 -4.83 27.44
N TYR A 415 11.80 -5.56 26.33
CA TYR A 415 12.29 -6.93 26.17
C TYR A 415 13.82 -7.00 26.09
N GLU A 416 14.37 -8.15 26.46
CA GLU A 416 15.76 -8.45 26.17
C GLU A 416 15.96 -8.79 24.68
N ILE A 417 17.11 -8.39 24.16
CA ILE A 417 17.56 -8.73 22.82
C ILE A 417 18.98 -9.28 22.96
N TYR A 418 19.15 -10.55 22.63
CA TYR A 418 20.42 -11.25 22.68
C TYR A 418 21.06 -11.29 21.29
N ASP A 419 22.36 -11.00 21.23
CA ASP A 419 23.13 -11.18 20.00
C ASP A 419 23.39 -12.67 19.68
N ILE A 420 24.05 -12.93 18.55
CA ILE A 420 24.38 -14.29 18.09
C ILE A 420 25.24 -15.10 19.09
N ASN A 421 25.91 -14.43 20.03
CA ASN A 421 26.72 -15.06 21.07
C ASN A 421 25.95 -15.21 22.40
N GLY A 422 24.66 -14.88 22.41
CA GLY A 422 23.81 -14.92 23.60
C GLY A 422 24.04 -13.74 24.56
N LYS A 423 24.70 -12.67 24.13
CA LYS A 423 24.94 -11.49 24.98
C LYS A 423 23.77 -10.52 24.88
N ALA A 424 23.19 -10.16 26.02
CA ALA A 424 22.15 -9.14 26.10
C ALA A 424 22.67 -7.76 25.67
N ARG A 425 21.83 -7.04 24.92
CA ARG A 425 22.12 -5.70 24.42
C ARG A 425 21.90 -4.62 25.47
N SER A 426 22.69 -3.56 25.37
CA SER A 426 22.54 -2.37 26.22
C SER A 426 21.18 -1.70 26.03
N LYS A 427 20.65 -1.07 27.08
CA LYS A 427 19.35 -0.39 27.05
C LYS A 427 19.29 0.70 25.97
N GLU A 428 20.39 1.44 25.79
CA GLU A 428 20.52 2.53 24.81
C GLU A 428 20.39 2.03 23.37
N SER A 429 20.81 0.79 23.10
CA SER A 429 20.68 0.17 21.78
C SER A 429 19.30 -0.42 21.49
N LYS A 430 18.42 -0.49 22.49
CA LYS A 430 17.07 -1.05 22.41
C LYS A 430 16.01 0.05 22.24
N ARG A 431 16.28 1.07 21.41
CA ARG A 431 15.41 2.23 21.21
C ARG A 431 15.10 2.46 19.73
N ILE A 432 13.84 2.70 19.41
CA ILE A 432 13.40 3.08 18.08
C ILE A 432 13.96 4.47 17.75
N LYS A 433 14.67 4.57 16.62
CA LYS A 433 15.14 5.83 16.08
C LYS A 433 14.01 6.49 15.28
N VAL A 434 13.52 7.63 15.76
CA VAL A 434 12.54 8.43 15.02
C VAL A 434 13.23 9.09 13.82
N VAL A 435 12.78 8.75 12.62
CA VAL A 435 13.22 9.35 11.34
C VAL A 435 12.13 10.20 10.69
N ASN A 436 10.86 10.03 11.10
CA ASN A 436 9.73 10.88 10.72
C ASN A 436 9.05 11.44 11.98
N ASP A 437 8.95 12.77 12.12
CA ASP A 437 8.28 13.43 13.26
C ASP A 437 6.77 13.58 12.97
N LEU A 438 5.99 12.60 13.45
CA LEU A 438 4.55 12.52 13.23
C LEU A 438 3.72 13.47 14.12
N LYS A 439 4.34 14.45 14.80
CA LYS A 439 3.63 15.37 15.72
C LYS A 439 2.35 15.92 15.10
N SER A 440 1.24 15.37 15.61
CA SER A 440 -0.15 15.57 15.24
C SER A 440 -0.36 16.40 13.98
N GLU A 441 -0.33 15.75 12.82
CA GLU A 441 -1.21 16.19 11.75
C GLU A 441 -2.63 16.11 12.31
N LYS A 442 -3.16 17.24 12.79
CA LYS A 442 -4.60 17.44 12.72
C LYS A 442 -4.92 17.28 11.24
N GLN A 443 -5.48 16.14 10.86
CA GLN A 443 -6.04 15.94 9.53
C GLN A 443 -7.09 17.04 9.35
N GLU A 444 -6.71 18.16 8.72
CA GLU A 444 -7.67 19.12 8.21
C GLU A 444 -8.42 18.39 7.11
N THR A 445 -9.60 17.90 7.48
CA THR A 445 -10.56 17.32 6.56
C THR A 445 -10.92 18.44 5.58
N ILE A 446 -10.36 18.42 4.37
CA ILE A 446 -10.81 19.28 3.28
C ILE A 446 -12.18 18.74 2.87
N VAL A 447 -13.21 19.15 3.60
CA VAL A 447 -14.60 19.04 3.17
C VAL A 447 -14.72 19.97 1.98
N ARG A 448 -14.70 19.40 0.77
CA ARG A 448 -15.24 20.07 -0.41
C ARG A 448 -16.72 20.31 -0.12
N SER A 449 -17.06 21.53 0.30
CA SER A 449 -18.43 21.98 0.44
C SER A 449 -19.11 22.01 -0.94
N SER A 450 -19.85 20.96 -1.28
CA SER A 450 -21.00 21.10 -2.16
C SER A 450 -22.04 21.90 -1.39
N GLY A 451 -22.25 23.16 -1.78
CA GLY A 451 -23.23 24.04 -1.19
C GLY A 451 -24.64 23.46 -1.33
N VAL A 452 -25.24 23.15 -0.18
CA VAL A 452 -26.68 23.08 -0.01
C VAL A 452 -26.96 23.78 1.32
N GLU A 453 -27.35 25.05 1.26
CA GLU A 453 -27.85 25.80 2.41
C GLU A 453 -29.19 25.20 2.85
N ALA A 454 -29.20 24.57 4.03
CA ALA A 454 -30.41 24.35 4.81
C ALA A 454 -30.36 25.30 6.01
N ALA A 455 -31.08 26.41 5.91
CA ALA A 455 -31.21 27.39 6.98
C ALA A 455 -32.02 26.80 8.14
N SER A 456 -31.39 26.68 9.32
CA SER A 456 -32.04 26.39 10.59
C SER A 456 -32.67 27.66 11.17
N LEU A 457 -33.99 27.61 11.36
CA LEU A 457 -34.77 28.60 12.11
C LEU A 457 -34.52 28.42 13.61
N GLU A 458 -33.77 29.34 14.23
CA GLU A 458 -33.86 29.59 15.67
C GLU A 458 -34.64 30.86 15.95
N ASN A 459 -35.78 30.67 16.61
CA ASN A 459 -36.73 31.71 16.97
C ASN A 459 -36.38 32.20 18.38
N SER A 460 -35.76 33.38 18.50
CA SER A 460 -35.75 34.13 19.76
C SER A 460 -36.36 35.51 19.50
N SER A 461 -37.48 35.74 20.17
CA SER A 461 -38.25 36.98 20.09
C SER A 461 -37.78 37.96 21.16
N PRO A 462 -37.95 39.27 20.90
CA PRO A 462 -38.63 40.09 21.90
C PRO A 462 -39.77 40.92 21.30
N LYS A 463 -40.78 41.08 22.15
CA LYS A 463 -42.09 41.70 21.90
C LYS A 463 -42.04 43.24 21.83
N ARG A 464 -43.18 43.78 21.36
CA ARG A 464 -43.80 45.12 21.61
C ARG A 464 -43.29 46.26 20.73
N ASN A 465 -44.11 47.15 20.17
CA ASN A 465 -45.56 47.36 20.14
C ASN A 465 -45.88 48.56 19.21
N PHE A 466 -47.16 48.72 18.86
CA PHE A 466 -47.88 49.94 18.45
C PHE A 466 -47.77 50.49 17.02
N GLY A 467 -48.92 50.49 16.33
CA GLY A 467 -49.61 51.76 16.03
C GLY A 467 -49.72 52.17 14.56
N SER A 468 -50.95 52.12 14.05
CA SER A 468 -51.44 52.54 12.72
C SER A 468 -51.05 53.95 12.25
N GLN A 469 -51.06 54.18 10.93
CA GLN A 469 -51.92 55.18 10.23
C GLN A 469 -51.69 55.12 8.69
N ILE A 470 -52.71 54.78 7.89
CA ILE A 470 -53.57 55.65 7.05
C ILE A 470 -53.00 55.97 5.63
N LEU A 471 -53.63 55.33 4.63
CA LEU A 471 -54.18 55.85 3.35
C LEU A 471 -53.59 57.14 2.73
N ARG A 472 -53.14 57.09 1.46
CA ARG A 472 -53.82 57.72 0.29
C ARG A 472 -52.99 57.75 -1.02
N LEU A 473 -53.73 57.56 -2.13
CA LEU A 473 -53.54 58.01 -3.53
C LEU A 473 -52.34 57.43 -4.32
N GLY A 474 -52.43 57.01 -5.58
CA GLY A 474 -53.44 57.08 -6.65
C GLY A 474 -52.68 56.88 -7.98
N MET A 475 -52.99 55.83 -8.76
CA MET A 475 -53.72 55.87 -10.05
C MET A 475 -52.94 56.42 -11.28
N LEU A 476 -53.13 55.73 -12.42
CA LEU A 476 -52.55 55.85 -13.79
C LEU A 476 -51.30 54.97 -14.03
N CYS A 477 -51.21 54.10 -15.04
CA CYS A 477 -51.95 54.03 -16.30
C CYS A 477 -51.98 52.58 -16.84
N MET A 478 -53.11 52.24 -17.44
CA MET A 478 -53.46 50.98 -18.09
C MET A 478 -53.06 51.04 -19.58
N LEU A 479 -52.96 49.86 -20.22
CA LEU A 479 -53.09 49.57 -21.66
C LEU A 479 -51.89 49.87 -22.58
N ILE A 480 -51.20 48.82 -23.06
CA ILE A 480 -51.24 48.39 -24.48
C ILE A 480 -51.21 46.85 -24.53
N PHE A 481 -52.19 46.31 -25.25
CA PHE A 481 -52.52 44.90 -25.50
C PHE A 481 -51.64 44.26 -26.59
N PHE A 482 -51.48 42.93 -26.49
CA PHE A 482 -51.48 41.93 -27.57
C PHE A 482 -51.49 42.42 -29.03
N SER A 483 -50.55 41.95 -29.88
CA SER A 483 -50.87 40.99 -30.96
C SER A 483 -49.64 40.58 -31.82
N MET A 484 -49.80 39.39 -32.42
CA MET A 484 -49.21 38.88 -33.68
C MET A 484 -47.89 38.08 -33.64
N MET A 485 -48.11 36.76 -33.65
CA MET A 485 -47.32 35.76 -34.38
C MET A 485 -47.32 36.01 -35.90
N PHE A 486 -46.32 35.40 -36.55
CA PHE A 486 -46.14 35.07 -37.98
C PHE A 486 -45.62 36.16 -38.92
N LEU A 487 -44.34 36.07 -39.29
CA LEU A 487 -43.85 35.59 -40.61
C LEU A 487 -42.32 35.77 -40.71
N THR A 488 -41.59 34.67 -40.88
CA THR A 488 -40.71 34.35 -42.03
C THR A 488 -40.17 32.94 -41.86
#